data_AF-A0A972IZT4-F1
#
_entry.id   AF-A0A972IZT4-F1
#
_cell.length_a   1.000
_cell.length_b   1.000
_cell.length_c   1.000
_cell.angle_alpha   90.00
_cell.angle_beta   90.00
_cell.angle_gamma   90.00
#
_symmetry.space_group_name_H-M   'P 1'
#
loop_
_entity.id
_entity.type
_entity.pdbx_description
1 polymer ?
#
loop_
_entity_poly.entity_id
_entity_poly.type
_entity_poly.pdbx_seq_one_letter_code
_entity_poly.pdbx_strand_id
1 'polypeptide(L)'
;MEKQILTLGVEMMRKTGIFLMLLFIMTSGVVSFAEGSLQNNETKSDTEHIIVFDDLDKIPYQSFSGNDSNGDEYTISISPFDNNKYNTNAYGTLSSNSWLISYDGITIKASFVMTVTNNKCTSAYNKSISTFGGKYVNDILTKGDSHGMLSFDVVGIGGLFQKNCWLKGTVSGNNNTVVVTSDM
;
A
#
# COMPACT_ATOMS: atom_id res chain seq x y z
N MET A 1 18.51 -19.02 -71.70
CA MET A 1 17.38 -18.52 -70.90
C MET A 1 17.39 -19.18 -69.51
N GLU A 2 18.55 -19.23 -68.83
CA GLU A 2 18.71 -19.91 -67.52
C GLU A 2 19.33 -19.02 -66.44
N LYS A 3 19.94 -17.87 -66.79
CA LYS A 3 20.54 -16.96 -65.81
C LYS A 3 19.57 -15.95 -65.17
N GLN A 4 18.32 -15.88 -65.63
CA GLN A 4 17.30 -14.95 -65.09
C GLN A 4 16.46 -15.57 -63.95
N ILE A 5 16.43 -16.91 -63.83
CA ILE A 5 15.62 -17.61 -62.81
C ILE A 5 16.36 -17.70 -61.47
N LEU A 6 17.69 -17.77 -61.49
CA LEU A 6 18.52 -17.84 -60.28
C LEU A 6 18.57 -16.53 -59.49
N THR A 7 18.40 -15.37 -60.14
CA THR A 7 18.40 -14.06 -59.46
C THR A 7 17.08 -13.77 -58.74
N LEU A 8 15.96 -14.27 -59.25
CA LEU A 8 14.63 -14.12 -58.62
C LEU A 8 14.43 -15.05 -57.41
N GLY A 9 15.09 -16.21 -57.37
CA GLY A 9 15.01 -17.15 -56.24
C GLY A 9 15.78 -16.70 -54.99
N VAL A 10 16.84 -15.90 -55.15
CA VAL A 10 17.70 -15.46 -54.04
C VAL A 10 17.14 -14.21 -53.35
N GLU A 11 16.44 -13.32 -54.06
CA GLU A 11 15.79 -12.15 -53.42
C GLU A 11 14.47 -12.50 -52.70
N MET A 12 13.77 -13.56 -53.13
CA MET A 12 12.56 -14.05 -52.45
C MET A 12 12.85 -14.87 -51.18
N MET A 13 14.09 -15.34 -51.00
CA MET A 13 14.57 -16.00 -49.77
C MET A 13 15.15 -15.03 -48.72
N ARG A 14 15.35 -13.75 -49.05
CA ARG A 14 15.85 -12.74 -48.09
C ARG A 14 14.74 -11.99 -47.33
N LYS A 15 13.47 -12.19 -47.69
CA LYS A 15 12.30 -11.52 -47.07
C LYS A 15 11.32 -12.47 -46.36
N THR A 16 11.63 -13.77 -46.30
CA THR A 16 10.67 -14.80 -45.85
C THR A 16 11.27 -15.73 -44.77
N GLY A 17 12.39 -15.31 -44.16
CA GLY A 17 13.23 -16.15 -43.31
C GLY A 17 13.39 -15.73 -41.85
N ILE A 18 12.60 -14.76 -41.35
CA ILE A 18 12.59 -14.38 -39.93
C ILE A 18 11.18 -13.94 -39.56
N PHE A 19 10.30 -14.87 -39.18
CA PHE A 19 9.31 -14.72 -38.09
C PHE A 19 8.38 -15.94 -38.03
N LEU A 20 8.88 -17.09 -37.56
CA LEU A 20 8.00 -18.19 -37.15
C LEU A 20 8.69 -19.13 -36.15
N MET A 21 8.73 -18.76 -34.87
CA MET A 21 8.61 -19.69 -33.74
C MET A 21 8.63 -18.95 -32.41
N LEU A 22 7.47 -18.85 -31.76
CA LEU A 22 7.21 -19.29 -30.39
C LEU A 22 5.79 -18.90 -30.01
N LEU A 23 4.87 -19.78 -30.38
CA LEU A 23 3.56 -19.89 -29.78
C LEU A 23 3.72 -20.79 -28.54
N PHE A 24 3.64 -20.23 -27.34
CA PHE A 24 3.36 -20.99 -26.13
C PHE A 24 2.00 -20.53 -25.62
N ILE A 25 0.97 -21.31 -25.92
CA ILE A 25 -0.34 -21.22 -25.31
C ILE A 25 -0.23 -21.91 -23.96
N MET A 26 -0.47 -21.19 -22.87
CA MET A 26 -1.03 -21.75 -21.65
C MET A 26 -2.12 -20.80 -21.13
N THR A 27 -3.31 -21.39 -21.02
CA THR A 27 -4.59 -20.84 -20.63
C THR A 27 -4.65 -20.52 -19.13
N SER A 28 -5.27 -19.41 -18.73
CA SER A 28 -6.24 -19.36 -17.62
C SER A 28 -6.81 -17.95 -17.42
N GLY A 29 -8.12 -17.88 -17.19
CA GLY A 29 -8.79 -16.79 -16.48
C GLY A 29 -9.16 -15.56 -17.33
N VAL A 30 -10.41 -15.52 -17.79
CA VAL A 30 -11.10 -14.23 -17.97
C VAL A 30 -11.21 -13.56 -16.59
N VAL A 31 -10.55 -12.43 -16.38
CA VAL A 31 -10.97 -11.50 -15.34
C VAL A 31 -11.98 -10.55 -15.97
N SER A 32 -13.27 -10.85 -15.76
CA SER A 32 -14.32 -9.86 -15.91
C SER A 32 -14.22 -8.90 -14.73
N PHE A 33 -13.80 -7.66 -14.99
CA PHE A 33 -14.10 -6.55 -14.10
C PHE A 33 -15.36 -5.88 -14.64
N ALA A 34 -16.48 -6.10 -13.97
CA ALA A 34 -17.66 -5.26 -14.12
C ALA A 34 -17.48 -4.03 -13.23
N GLU A 35 -17.74 -2.86 -13.81
CA GLU A 35 -17.53 -1.53 -13.24
C GLU A 35 -18.37 -1.26 -11.98
N GLY A 36 -17.74 -0.65 -10.99
CA GLY A 36 -18.36 0.22 -10.01
C GLY A 36 -17.61 1.54 -10.03
N SER A 37 -18.16 2.55 -10.70
CA SER A 37 -17.55 3.86 -10.88
C SER A 37 -17.57 4.67 -9.58
N LEU A 38 -16.40 5.14 -9.17
CA LEU A 38 -16.26 6.43 -8.49
C LEU A 38 -15.12 7.19 -9.19
N GLN A 39 -15.52 8.24 -9.90
CA GLN A 39 -14.64 9.15 -10.62
C GLN A 39 -13.69 9.86 -9.65
N ASN A 40 -12.40 9.80 -9.98
CA ASN A 40 -11.35 10.67 -9.47
C ASN A 40 -11.75 12.15 -9.60
N ASN A 41 -11.43 12.95 -8.57
CA ASN A 41 -11.15 14.38 -8.75
C ASN A 41 -9.93 14.77 -7.89
N GLU A 42 -8.85 14.90 -8.63
CA GLU A 42 -7.53 15.52 -8.49
C GLU A 42 -7.25 16.46 -7.29
N THR A 43 -6.10 16.24 -6.65
CA THR A 43 -4.87 17.07 -6.73
C THR A 43 -4.07 16.77 -5.45
N LYS A 44 -3.13 15.82 -5.46
CA LYS A 44 -2.27 15.58 -4.30
C LYS A 44 -0.98 14.91 -4.72
N SER A 45 0.10 15.32 -4.08
CA SER A 45 1.50 14.99 -4.35
C SER A 45 1.70 13.50 -4.68
N ASP A 46 2.63 13.18 -5.59
CA ASP A 46 3.01 11.82 -6.03
C ASP A 46 3.40 10.86 -4.88
N THR A 47 3.42 11.32 -3.63
CA THR A 47 3.77 10.59 -2.42
C THR A 47 2.60 10.28 -1.48
N GLU A 48 1.41 10.84 -1.70
CA GLU A 48 0.27 10.60 -0.81
C GLU A 48 -0.57 9.41 -1.28
N HIS A 49 -0.67 8.39 -0.43
CA HIS A 49 -1.49 7.21 -0.67
C HIS A 49 -2.83 7.34 0.05
N ILE A 50 -3.93 6.92 -0.59
CA ILE A 50 -5.29 6.92 -0.03
C ILE A 50 -5.91 5.55 -0.26
N ILE A 51 -6.08 4.78 0.80
CA ILE A 51 -6.64 3.42 0.77
C ILE A 51 -7.90 3.37 1.63
N VAL A 52 -8.96 2.80 1.09
CA VAL A 52 -10.24 2.62 1.80
C VAL A 52 -10.34 1.16 2.23
N PHE A 53 -10.53 0.94 3.53
CA PHE A 53 -10.85 -0.36 4.11
C PHE A 53 -12.28 -0.37 4.61
N ASP A 54 -13.10 -1.22 4.00
CA ASP A 54 -14.55 -1.32 4.25
C ASP A 54 -14.91 -2.67 4.85
N ASP A 55 -16.12 -2.79 5.43
CA ASP A 55 -16.62 -4.07 5.94
C ASP A 55 -15.68 -4.73 6.98
N LEU A 56 -15.00 -3.94 7.81
CA LEU A 56 -14.04 -4.43 8.80
C LEU A 56 -14.64 -5.43 9.80
N ASP A 57 -15.95 -5.40 10.04
CA ASP A 57 -16.65 -6.37 10.88
C ASP A 57 -16.74 -7.77 10.24
N LYS A 58 -16.68 -7.84 8.90
CA LYS A 58 -16.76 -9.08 8.12
C LYS A 58 -15.37 -9.55 7.68
N ILE A 59 -14.52 -8.61 7.27
CA ILE A 59 -13.17 -8.85 6.77
C ILE A 59 -12.21 -8.03 7.63
N PRO A 60 -11.87 -8.50 8.84
CA PRO A 60 -11.10 -7.70 9.80
C PRO A 60 -9.62 -7.52 9.43
N TYR A 61 -9.07 -8.39 8.58
CA TYR A 61 -7.69 -8.31 8.12
C TYR A 61 -7.69 -7.91 6.65
N GLN A 62 -7.15 -6.72 6.35
CA GLN A 62 -7.06 -6.21 4.99
C GLN A 62 -5.71 -5.55 4.77
N SER A 63 -5.25 -5.62 3.52
CA SER A 63 -3.98 -5.04 3.11
C SER A 63 -4.04 -4.62 1.65
N PHE A 64 -3.29 -3.58 1.33
CA PHE A 64 -3.03 -3.11 -0.01
C PHE A 64 -1.51 -3.02 -0.20
N SER A 65 -1.00 -3.55 -1.29
CA SER A 65 0.40 -3.45 -1.67
C SER A 65 0.53 -2.62 -2.94
N GLY A 66 1.60 -1.82 -3.02
CA GLY A 66 1.89 -0.96 -4.16
C GLY A 66 3.38 -0.64 -4.26
N ASN A 67 3.73 0.21 -5.21
CA ASN A 67 5.08 0.73 -5.39
C ASN A 67 5.08 2.24 -5.20
N ASP A 68 6.09 2.76 -4.49
CA ASP A 68 6.29 4.20 -4.34
C ASP A 68 6.91 4.82 -5.61
N SER A 69 7.17 6.12 -5.58
CA SER A 69 7.80 6.83 -6.71
C SER A 69 9.21 6.35 -7.05
N ASN A 70 9.88 5.66 -6.13
CA ASN A 70 11.21 5.07 -6.33
C ASN A 70 11.13 3.63 -6.88
N GLY A 71 9.92 3.07 -6.98
CA GLY A 71 9.68 1.68 -7.36
C GLY A 71 9.76 0.70 -6.19
N ASP A 72 9.97 1.20 -4.96
CA ASP A 72 10.06 0.37 -3.77
C ASP A 72 8.67 -0.14 -3.39
N GLU A 73 8.58 -1.43 -3.08
CA GLU A 73 7.32 -2.03 -2.63
C GLU A 73 6.96 -1.55 -1.24
N TYR A 74 5.67 -1.25 -1.05
CA TYR A 74 5.09 -0.98 0.26
C TYR A 74 3.78 -1.75 0.44
N THR A 75 3.41 -1.97 1.70
CA THR A 75 2.12 -2.53 2.09
C THR A 75 1.48 -1.68 3.18
N ILE A 76 0.25 -1.24 2.95
CA ILE A 76 -0.62 -0.61 3.97
C ILE A 76 -1.60 -1.68 4.43
N SER A 77 -1.75 -1.84 5.75
CA SER A 77 -2.66 -2.83 6.31
C SER A 77 -3.45 -2.32 7.50
N ILE A 78 -4.60 -2.94 7.70
CA ILE A 78 -5.44 -2.80 8.88
C ILE A 78 -5.79 -4.18 9.42
N SER A 79 -5.69 -4.34 10.73
CA SER A 79 -6.03 -5.59 11.42
C SER A 79 -6.52 -5.34 12.84
N PRO A 80 -7.26 -6.27 13.46
CA PRO A 80 -7.64 -6.14 14.86
C PRO A 80 -6.40 -6.08 15.74
N PHE A 81 -6.40 -5.16 16.69
CA PHE A 81 -5.32 -5.09 17.66
C PHE A 81 -5.54 -6.10 18.79
N ASP A 82 -4.65 -7.08 18.87
CA ASP A 82 -4.63 -8.08 19.93
C ASP A 82 -3.67 -7.65 21.05
N ASN A 83 -4.24 -7.13 22.15
CA ASN A 83 -3.48 -6.77 23.36
C ASN A 83 -2.68 -7.96 23.94
N ASN A 84 -3.18 -9.20 23.79
CA ASN A 84 -2.52 -10.39 24.35
C ASN A 84 -1.26 -10.78 23.58
N LYS A 85 -1.19 -10.44 22.28
CA LYS A 85 -0.02 -10.71 21.44
C LYS A 85 1.17 -9.78 21.76
N TYR A 86 0.89 -8.56 22.23
CA TYR A 86 1.90 -7.53 22.49
C TYR A 86 2.18 -7.26 23.98
N ASN A 87 1.36 -7.79 24.89
CA ASN A 87 1.56 -7.70 26.34
C ASN A 87 1.57 -9.10 26.95
N THR A 88 2.75 -9.60 27.33
CA THR A 88 2.95 -10.95 27.88
C THR A 88 2.30 -11.16 29.26
N ASN A 89 1.66 -10.14 29.85
CA ASN A 89 1.01 -10.20 31.17
C ASN A 89 -0.43 -9.66 31.20
N ALA A 90 -1.07 -9.38 30.05
CA ALA A 90 -2.46 -8.93 30.05
C ALA A 90 -3.40 -10.07 29.65
N TYR A 91 -4.32 -10.45 30.55
CA TYR A 91 -5.56 -11.12 30.17
C TYR A 91 -6.52 -10.04 29.64
N GLY A 92 -6.34 -9.63 28.39
CA GLY A 92 -7.14 -8.57 27.76
C GLY A 92 -7.86 -9.11 26.54
N THR A 93 -9.18 -9.22 26.60
CA THR A 93 -10.03 -9.53 25.44
C THR A 93 -9.60 -8.72 24.21
N LEU A 94 -9.56 -9.37 23.04
CA LEU A 94 -9.46 -8.71 21.74
C LEU A 94 -10.40 -7.50 21.77
N SER A 95 -9.87 -6.27 21.71
CA SER A 95 -10.76 -5.12 21.65
C SER A 95 -11.34 -5.12 20.24
N SER A 96 -12.61 -5.52 20.11
CA SER A 96 -13.36 -5.61 18.84
C SER A 96 -13.36 -4.32 18.03
N ASN A 97 -12.88 -3.23 18.64
CA ASN A 97 -13.00 -1.88 18.19
C ASN A 97 -11.63 -1.20 18.00
N SER A 98 -10.52 -1.88 18.27
CA SER A 98 -9.18 -1.29 18.06
C SER A 98 -8.49 -1.95 16.90
N TRP A 99 -7.90 -1.10 16.07
CA TRP A 99 -7.34 -1.44 14.77
C TRP A 99 -5.88 -1.05 14.75
N LEU A 100 -5.01 -2.01 14.46
CA LEU A 100 -3.62 -1.75 14.13
C LEU A 100 -3.54 -1.30 12.67
N ILE A 101 -3.10 -0.06 12.47
CA ILE A 101 -2.88 0.54 11.15
C ILE A 101 -1.38 0.54 10.92
N SER A 102 -0.94 -0.04 9.80
CA SER A 102 0.48 -0.20 9.50
C SER A 102 0.82 0.17 8.08
N TYR A 103 1.99 0.77 7.91
CA TYR A 103 2.73 0.93 6.67
C TYR A 103 4.02 0.12 6.79
N ASP A 104 4.25 -0.78 5.84
CA ASP A 104 5.48 -1.57 5.73
C ASP A 104 6.10 -1.33 4.36
N GLY A 105 7.08 -0.44 4.30
CA GLY A 105 7.95 -0.23 3.14
C GLY A 105 9.37 -0.71 3.42
N ILE A 106 10.19 -0.73 2.36
CA ILE A 106 11.59 -1.17 2.44
C ILE A 106 12.39 -0.31 3.44
N THR A 107 12.25 1.01 3.34
CA THR A 107 13.04 1.97 4.11
C THR A 107 12.36 2.39 5.42
N ILE A 108 11.02 2.41 5.44
CA ILE A 108 10.24 2.92 6.57
C ILE A 108 9.15 1.93 6.91
N LYS A 109 9.07 1.59 8.19
CA LYS A 109 7.93 0.88 8.78
C LYS A 109 7.32 1.76 9.85
N ALA A 110 6.02 1.96 9.81
CA ALA A 110 5.31 2.77 10.79
C ALA A 110 3.97 2.13 11.11
N SER A 111 3.60 2.13 12.39
CA SER A 111 2.28 1.65 12.80
C SER A 111 1.80 2.35 14.06
N PHE A 112 0.48 2.36 14.24
CA PHE A 112 -0.16 2.75 15.49
C PHE A 112 -1.51 2.05 15.63
N VAL A 113 -2.06 2.08 16.83
CA VAL A 113 -3.37 1.52 17.12
C VAL A 113 -4.38 2.64 17.26
N MET A 114 -5.54 2.47 16.63
CA MET A 114 -6.68 3.37 16.72
C MET A 114 -7.90 2.62 17.27
N THR A 115 -8.51 3.11 18.35
CA THR A 115 -9.83 2.62 18.78
C THR A 115 -10.94 3.42 18.12
N VAL A 116 -11.89 2.71 17.52
CA VAL A 116 -13.05 3.26 16.84
C VAL A 116 -14.31 2.88 17.60
N THR A 117 -15.14 3.85 17.97
CA THR A 117 -16.42 3.57 18.64
C THR A 117 -17.44 4.59 18.19
N ASN A 118 -18.63 4.15 17.80
CA ASN A 118 -19.69 5.00 17.27
C ASN A 118 -19.20 5.92 16.14
N ASN A 119 -18.44 5.35 15.21
CA ASN A 119 -17.85 6.05 14.06
C ASN A 119 -16.90 7.21 14.43
N LYS A 120 -16.29 7.16 15.62
CA LYS A 120 -15.32 8.15 16.11
C LYS A 120 -14.02 7.49 16.54
N CYS A 121 -12.92 8.21 16.39
CA CYS A 121 -11.63 7.85 16.97
C CYS A 121 -11.64 8.22 18.46
N THR A 122 -11.75 7.22 19.32
CA THR A 122 -11.77 7.41 20.78
C THR A 122 -10.38 7.36 21.39
N SER A 123 -9.45 6.66 20.75
CA SER A 123 -8.06 6.62 21.19
C SER A 123 -7.09 6.38 20.02
N ALA A 124 -5.86 6.86 20.18
CA ALA A 124 -4.73 6.53 19.33
C ALA A 124 -3.52 6.25 20.23
N TYR A 125 -2.91 5.07 20.12
CA TYR A 125 -1.84 4.63 21.03
C TYR A 125 -0.92 3.59 20.38
N ASN A 126 0.07 3.11 21.12
CA ASN A 126 0.99 2.03 20.71
C ASN A 126 1.64 2.28 19.33
N LYS A 127 2.28 3.44 19.16
CA LYS A 127 3.05 3.76 17.95
C LYS A 127 4.33 2.94 17.87
N SER A 128 4.72 2.58 16.66
CA SER A 128 6.02 1.98 16.34
C SER A 128 6.55 2.60 15.05
N ILE A 129 7.83 2.96 15.02
CA ILE A 129 8.52 3.48 13.84
C ILE A 129 9.87 2.78 13.75
N SER A 130 10.21 2.30 12.55
CA SER A 130 11.51 1.77 12.21
C SER A 130 11.96 2.34 10.86
N THR A 131 13.23 2.69 10.77
CA THR A 131 13.84 3.26 9.56
C THR A 131 15.11 2.50 9.22
N PHE A 132 15.31 2.18 7.94
CA PHE A 132 16.57 1.67 7.40
C PHE A 132 17.33 2.81 6.72
N GLY A 133 18.66 2.86 6.85
CA GLY A 133 19.47 3.91 6.20
C GLY A 133 19.33 5.32 6.78
N GLY A 134 18.82 5.45 8.01
CA GLY A 134 18.62 6.72 8.70
C GLY A 134 18.11 6.56 10.12
N LYS A 135 17.59 7.66 10.69
CA LYS A 135 16.86 7.68 11.96
C LYS A 135 15.57 8.47 11.79
N TYR A 136 14.57 8.19 12.63
CA TYR A 136 13.44 9.10 12.81
C TYR A 136 13.66 10.02 14.01
N VAL A 137 13.03 11.19 13.99
CA VAL A 137 12.95 12.16 15.10
C VAL A 137 11.57 12.81 15.14
N ASN A 138 11.27 13.54 16.22
CA ASN A 138 10.04 14.33 16.38
C ASN A 138 8.74 13.54 16.17
N ASP A 139 8.67 12.31 16.68
CA ASP A 139 7.50 11.46 16.50
C ASP A 139 6.33 11.87 17.39
N ILE A 140 5.22 12.23 16.76
CA ILE A 140 4.00 12.69 17.40
C ILE A 140 2.86 11.80 16.96
N LEU A 141 2.15 11.21 17.94
CA LEU A 141 0.88 10.53 17.70
C LEU A 141 -0.23 11.43 18.23
N THR A 142 -1.14 11.84 17.34
CA THR A 142 -2.28 12.68 17.69
C THR A 142 -3.59 11.93 17.46
N LYS A 143 -4.61 12.34 18.23
CA LYS A 143 -5.98 11.83 18.13
C LYS A 143 -6.91 13.01 17.87
N GLY A 144 -7.53 13.03 16.69
CA GLY A 144 -8.68 13.88 16.39
C GLY A 144 -10.00 13.18 16.72
N ASP A 145 -11.14 13.79 16.39
CA ASP A 145 -12.47 13.20 16.67
C ASP A 145 -12.79 11.99 15.80
N SER A 146 -12.28 11.98 14.56
CA SER A 146 -12.50 10.94 13.57
C SER A 146 -11.21 10.27 13.09
N HIS A 147 -10.04 10.63 13.63
CA HIS A 147 -8.79 10.11 13.14
C HIS A 147 -7.73 9.94 14.22
N GLY A 148 -6.81 9.01 13.98
CA GLY A 148 -5.49 8.97 14.61
C GLY A 148 -4.43 9.29 13.55
N MET A 149 -3.38 10.00 13.92
CA MET A 149 -2.31 10.37 13.01
C MET A 149 -0.95 10.29 13.69
N LEU A 150 -0.06 9.48 13.14
CA LEU A 150 1.35 9.40 13.50
C LEU A 150 2.16 10.23 12.50
N SER A 151 2.93 11.20 12.97
CA SER A 151 3.84 12.01 12.16
C SER A 151 5.24 11.99 12.74
N PHE A 152 6.27 11.99 11.90
CA PHE A 152 7.67 11.96 12.32
C PHE A 152 8.55 12.50 11.19
N ASP A 153 9.77 12.91 11.51
CA ASP A 153 10.76 13.27 10.50
C ASP A 153 11.74 12.13 10.32
N VAL A 154 12.03 11.74 9.08
CA VAL A 154 13.12 10.84 8.73
C VAL A 154 14.33 11.65 8.32
N VAL A 155 15.47 11.35 8.93
CA VAL A 155 16.78 11.95 8.62
C VAL A 155 17.71 10.85 8.12
N GLY A 156 18.17 10.99 6.88
CA GLY A 156 19.12 10.07 6.27
C GLY A 156 20.48 10.05 6.99
N ILE A 157 21.26 8.99 6.76
CA ILE A 157 22.64 8.90 7.25
C ILE A 157 23.42 10.16 6.87
N GLY A 158 24.13 10.74 7.85
CA GLY A 158 24.91 11.96 7.66
C GLY A 158 24.09 13.23 7.45
N GLY A 159 22.76 13.18 7.60
CA GLY A 159 21.88 14.34 7.40
C GLY A 159 21.70 14.73 5.93
N LEU A 160 21.97 13.81 5.00
CA LEU A 160 21.94 14.06 3.56
C LEU A 160 20.53 14.36 3.01
N PHE A 161 19.50 13.90 3.72
CA PHE A 161 18.11 14.26 3.43
C PHE A 161 17.30 14.31 4.72
N GLN A 162 16.22 15.07 4.68
CA GLN A 162 15.19 15.10 5.71
C GLN A 162 13.82 15.13 5.03
N LYS A 163 12.92 14.25 5.46
CA LYS A 163 11.53 14.20 4.98
C LYS A 163 10.59 14.13 6.18
N ASN A 164 9.49 14.88 6.13
CA ASN A 164 8.39 14.70 7.07
C ASN A 164 7.48 13.59 6.55
N CYS A 165 7.23 12.59 7.39
CA CYS A 165 6.44 11.41 7.08
C CYS A 165 5.24 11.33 8.02
N TRP A 166 4.13 10.76 7.54
CA TRP A 166 2.96 10.57 8.36
C TRP A 166 2.09 9.39 7.90
N LEU A 167 1.39 8.79 8.86
CA LEU A 167 0.39 7.73 8.69
C LEU A 167 -0.88 8.12 9.44
N LYS A 168 -2.00 8.15 8.74
CA LYS A 168 -3.28 8.60 9.30
C LYS A 168 -4.40 7.63 8.98
N GLY A 169 -5.11 7.19 10.00
CA GLY A 169 -6.36 6.45 9.87
C GLY A 169 -7.54 7.37 10.16
N THR A 170 -8.52 7.40 9.27
CA THR A 170 -9.73 8.22 9.39
C THR A 170 -10.97 7.33 9.33
N VAL A 171 -11.82 7.43 10.34
CA VAL A 171 -13.12 6.77 10.37
C VAL A 171 -14.06 7.52 9.45
N SER A 172 -14.60 6.80 8.46
CA SER A 172 -15.72 7.26 7.65
C SER A 172 -17.02 6.88 8.38
N GLY A 173 -17.99 7.78 8.43
CA GLY A 173 -19.18 7.69 9.28
C GLY A 173 -20.12 6.50 9.04
N ASN A 174 -19.79 5.56 8.15
CA ASN A 174 -20.61 4.43 7.73
C ASN A 174 -19.83 3.12 7.87
N ASN A 175 -20.51 2.06 8.32
CA ASN A 175 -20.07 0.64 8.23
C ASN A 175 -18.64 0.33 8.71
N ASN A 176 -18.14 1.03 9.74
CA ASN A 176 -16.78 0.84 10.25
C ASN A 176 -15.69 0.98 9.17
N THR A 177 -15.96 1.79 8.14
CA THR A 177 -14.98 2.12 7.11
C THR A 177 -13.83 2.92 7.72
N VAL A 178 -12.60 2.52 7.43
CA VAL A 178 -11.40 3.27 7.76
C VAL A 178 -10.65 3.62 6.48
N VAL A 179 -10.48 4.92 6.25
CA VAL A 179 -9.63 5.45 5.19
C VAL A 179 -8.24 5.67 5.76
N VAL A 180 -7.25 4.95 5.24
CA VAL A 180 -5.85 5.15 5.59
C VAL A 180 -5.19 6.02 4.54
N THR A 181 -4.53 7.07 5.02
CA THR A 181 -3.76 8.00 4.21
C THR A 181 -2.34 8.05 4.73
N SER A 182 -1.35 8.15 3.85
CA SER A 182 0.06 8.21 4.26
C SER A 182 0.93 8.95 3.26
N ASP A 183 2.00 9.56 3.75
CA ASP A 183 3.14 10.05 2.97
C ASP A 183 4.42 9.61 3.69
N MET A 184 5.24 8.79 3.04
CA MET A 184 6.41 8.10 3.62
C MET A 184 7.68 8.43 2.88
#